data_AF-A0A0B4HQW8-F1
#
_entry.id   AF-A0A0B4HQW8-F1
#
_cell.length_a   1.000
_cell.length_b   1.000
_cell.length_c   1.000
_cell.angle_alpha   90.00
_cell.angle_beta   90.00
_cell.angle_gamma   90.00
#
_symmetry.space_group_name_H-M   'P 1'
#
loop_
_entity.id
_entity.type
_entity.pdbx_description
1 polymer ?
#
loop_
_entity_poly.entity_id
_entity_poly.type
_entity_poly.pdbx_seq_one_letter_code
_entity_poly.pdbx_strand_id
1 'polypeptide(L)'
;MKRISSRARNFLKNPRLSKVRPIKSTVANNRSPQNESTDANERAQPDRLQSQSPATISTLESLPPEVHRLLLSMLGIDEMRALVSSSPVIHARYLVDRRYLLCRSLDNTLGCVSIDALAVLRSSSADFAKSRTRENVTGFLKLYQDQRGVTEQPLLPRDIGEDEAVGMVMFHNAIVQPLARYYLTWSLENLAREEGAVQSHEPPSRTEETRLMRAMYRFQLSCNLFGRGKYAPTLSPPLGFESSGILQLFLCLFEPWEVEEIACINTFATEKYDRVFSDIRWDVHEENPKFDGRRPPTPVGAFDFDNSWTRLSLLRGTTSRGLELLHSVIFKVKDHEHLVSMMQEEISFPLGNVLDDAFSEGAQFHRRHNHPSERDLKQTRREPLPFTGETNANDLLPPLGWTIIWHGTYSNLYGYYIQDCIRRWGYVMWDAARLERANATKVLAQQWQDDWGDSDPRNNLL
;
A
#
# COMPACT_ATOMS: atom_id res chain seq x y z
N MET A 1 -2.14 32.45 -12.10
CA MET A 1 -1.03 33.16 -12.78
C MET A 1 -0.34 32.15 -13.70
N LYS A 2 -0.12 32.49 -14.99
CA LYS A 2 0.33 31.55 -16.05
C LYS A 2 1.84 31.27 -15.99
N ARG A 3 2.21 29.98 -16.08
CA ARG A 3 3.54 29.31 -16.27
C ARG A 3 3.66 28.28 -15.14
N ILE A 4 3.69 26.97 -15.38
CA ILE A 4 4.82 26.21 -15.89
C ILE A 4 4.26 24.91 -16.53
N SER A 5 4.50 24.70 -17.82
CA SER A 5 4.34 23.39 -18.47
C SER A 5 5.28 23.34 -19.66
N SER A 6 6.45 22.75 -19.46
CA SER A 6 7.26 22.14 -20.53
C SER A 6 8.54 21.56 -19.93
N ARG A 7 8.58 20.25 -19.68
CA ARG A 7 9.78 19.39 -19.85
C ARG A 7 9.48 17.98 -19.35
N ALA A 8 8.99 17.13 -20.26
CA ALA A 8 9.09 15.69 -20.15
C ALA A 8 8.98 15.12 -21.57
N ARG A 9 10.09 15.18 -22.32
CA ARG A 9 10.25 14.44 -23.57
C ARG A 9 11.67 13.95 -23.66
N ASN A 10 11.79 12.67 -24.00
CA ASN A 10 12.98 11.87 -24.29
C ASN A 10 13.57 11.18 -23.06
N PHE A 11 13.45 9.85 -23.01
CA PHE A 11 14.55 8.89 -22.76
C PHE A 11 13.97 7.48 -22.52
N LEU A 12 13.78 6.69 -23.59
CA LEU A 12 13.69 5.23 -23.50
C LEU A 12 14.40 4.60 -24.71
N LYS A 13 15.57 4.00 -24.45
CA LYS A 13 16.21 2.98 -25.28
C LYS A 13 16.51 1.77 -24.38
N ASN A 14 16.07 0.60 -24.83
CA ASN A 14 16.27 -0.74 -24.26
C ASN A 14 17.76 -1.10 -24.03
N PRO A 15 18.05 -2.12 -23.20
CA PRO A 15 18.49 -3.40 -23.80
C PRO A 15 18.04 -4.69 -23.07
N ARG A 16 18.27 -5.81 -23.79
CA ARG A 16 17.80 -7.19 -23.58
C ARG A 16 18.69 -8.05 -22.66
N LEU A 17 18.03 -8.96 -21.94
CA LEU A 17 18.30 -10.38 -21.56
C LEU A 17 19.71 -11.02 -21.72
N SER A 18 20.11 -11.79 -20.69
CA SER A 18 20.93 -13.02 -20.85
C SER A 18 20.63 -14.11 -19.80
N LYS A 19 20.55 -15.36 -20.26
CA LYS A 19 20.19 -16.62 -19.57
C LYS A 19 21.38 -17.28 -18.85
N VAL A 20 21.12 -18.07 -17.80
CA VAL A 20 22.08 -18.94 -17.09
C VAL A 20 21.74 -20.43 -17.26
N ARG A 21 22.76 -21.30 -17.37
CA ARG A 21 22.72 -22.77 -17.51
C ARG A 21 23.01 -23.49 -16.17
N PRO A 22 22.58 -24.76 -15.97
CA PRO A 22 22.81 -25.51 -14.73
C PRO A 22 24.00 -26.50 -14.79
N ILE A 23 24.55 -26.83 -13.62
CA ILE A 23 25.68 -27.74 -13.38
C ILE A 23 25.17 -29.12 -12.88
N LYS A 24 25.78 -30.21 -13.36
CA LYS A 24 25.54 -31.61 -12.93
C LYS A 24 26.55 -32.05 -11.86
N SER A 25 26.10 -32.86 -10.90
CA SER A 25 26.93 -33.59 -9.93
C SER A 25 27.15 -35.05 -10.36
N THR A 26 28.24 -35.67 -9.90
CA THR A 26 28.60 -37.07 -10.16
C THR A 26 28.96 -37.73 -8.82
N VAL A 27 28.45 -38.94 -8.59
CA VAL A 27 28.73 -39.79 -7.42
C VAL A 27 29.46 -41.05 -7.91
N ALA A 28 30.48 -41.51 -7.17
CA ALA A 28 31.18 -42.76 -7.40
C ALA A 28 31.09 -43.69 -6.18
N ASN A 29 30.84 -44.97 -6.47
CA ASN A 29 30.76 -46.14 -5.58
C ASN A 29 32.14 -46.83 -5.44
N ASN A 30 32.34 -47.56 -4.34
CA ASN A 30 32.84 -48.97 -4.26
C ASN A 30 33.21 -49.30 -2.79
N ARG A 31 32.53 -50.24 -2.10
CA ARG A 31 32.63 -51.72 -2.07
C ARG A 31 33.90 -52.31 -1.42
N SER A 32 33.65 -53.02 -0.31
CA SER A 32 34.46 -53.95 0.54
C SER A 32 34.99 -55.19 -0.24
N PRO A 33 35.68 -56.23 0.33
CA PRO A 33 35.31 -57.00 1.56
C PRO A 33 36.41 -57.80 2.36
N GLN A 34 35.95 -58.43 3.47
CA GLN A 34 36.21 -59.82 3.97
C GLN A 34 37.49 -60.26 4.73
N ASN A 35 37.32 -60.80 5.96
CA ASN A 35 37.41 -62.24 6.38
C ASN A 35 37.53 -62.40 7.93
N GLU A 36 36.65 -63.21 8.59
CA GLU A 36 36.85 -64.58 9.19
C GLU A 36 37.69 -64.60 10.50
N SER A 37 37.45 -65.33 11.61
CA SER A 37 36.67 -66.55 11.97
C SER A 37 36.62 -66.78 13.52
N THR A 38 35.59 -67.50 14.02
CA THR A 38 35.50 -68.54 15.13
C THR A 38 36.18 -68.34 16.52
N ASP A 39 35.74 -68.78 17.71
CA ASP A 39 34.80 -69.79 18.27
C ASP A 39 34.62 -69.46 19.80
N ALA A 40 33.43 -69.48 20.42
CA ALA A 40 32.75 -70.57 21.18
C ALA A 40 32.75 -70.41 22.74
N ASN A 41 31.53 -70.48 23.33
CA ASN A 41 31.09 -70.79 24.72
C ASN A 41 31.56 -69.87 25.89
N GLU A 42 30.80 -69.55 26.96
CA GLU A 42 29.63 -70.17 27.60
C GLU A 42 28.95 -69.17 28.59
N ARG A 43 27.61 -69.22 28.63
CA ARG A 43 26.63 -68.79 29.66
C ARG A 43 27.05 -67.90 30.86
N ALA A 44 26.47 -66.69 30.94
CA ALA A 44 25.59 -66.20 32.02
C ALA A 44 25.02 -64.80 31.69
N GLN A 45 23.69 -64.65 31.68
CA GLN A 45 22.95 -63.37 31.55
C GLN A 45 22.53 -62.85 32.94
N PRO A 46 22.05 -61.60 33.10
CA PRO A 46 22.37 -60.37 32.35
C PRO A 46 22.56 -59.18 33.30
N ASP A 47 23.68 -58.46 33.21
CA ASP A 47 23.75 -57.12 33.80
C ASP A 47 23.05 -56.12 32.87
N ARG A 48 22.02 -55.47 33.43
CA ARG A 48 21.25 -54.39 32.80
C ARG A 48 22.16 -53.20 32.48
N LEU A 49 22.74 -53.23 31.29
CA LEU A 49 23.08 -52.02 30.54
C LEU A 49 21.94 -51.75 29.55
N GLN A 50 20.80 -51.31 30.07
CA GLN A 50 19.85 -50.58 29.23
C GLN A 50 20.44 -49.19 28.99
N SER A 51 21.17 -49.13 27.88
CA SER A 51 21.32 -47.99 26.99
C SER A 51 20.43 -46.80 27.38
N GLN A 52 21.06 -45.71 27.78
CA GLN A 52 20.47 -44.39 27.69
C GLN A 52 19.94 -44.25 26.25
N SER A 53 18.62 -44.25 26.10
CA SER A 53 17.99 -43.83 24.86
C SER A 53 18.52 -42.43 24.54
N PRO A 54 18.90 -42.14 23.27
CA PRO A 54 19.23 -40.77 22.91
C PRO A 54 18.01 -39.94 23.27
N ALA A 55 18.18 -38.93 24.12
CA ALA A 55 17.12 -38.03 24.53
C ALA A 55 16.34 -37.63 23.26
N THR A 56 15.12 -38.13 23.11
CA THR A 56 14.25 -37.81 21.99
C THR A 56 14.15 -36.29 21.99
N ILE A 57 14.77 -35.66 21.00
CA ILE A 57 14.68 -34.22 20.80
C ILE A 57 13.19 -33.93 20.72
N SER A 58 12.66 -33.25 21.74
CA SER A 58 11.25 -32.85 21.79
C SER A 58 10.97 -32.05 20.52
N THR A 59 10.22 -32.64 19.58
CA THR A 59 9.90 -31.98 18.33
C THR A 59 8.83 -30.93 18.58
N LEU A 60 8.78 -29.88 17.76
CA LEU A 60 7.80 -28.80 17.91
C LEU A 60 6.36 -29.34 18.01
N GLU A 61 6.05 -30.43 17.30
CA GLU A 61 4.74 -31.09 17.26
C GLU A 61 4.38 -31.81 18.56
N SER A 62 5.38 -32.17 19.38
CA SER A 62 5.20 -32.85 20.67
C SER A 62 4.85 -31.89 21.82
N LEU A 63 4.95 -30.57 21.59
CA LEU A 63 4.57 -29.57 22.57
C LEU A 63 3.06 -29.60 22.87
N PRO A 64 2.63 -29.19 24.08
CA PRO A 64 1.22 -29.07 24.42
C PRO A 64 0.47 -28.10 23.51
N PRO A 65 -0.84 -28.33 23.27
CA PRO A 65 -1.67 -27.46 22.42
C PRO A 65 -1.67 -25.99 22.85
N GLU A 66 -1.56 -25.72 24.15
CA GLU A 66 -1.49 -24.38 24.73
C GLU A 66 -0.21 -23.66 24.30
N VAL A 67 0.90 -24.40 24.20
CA VAL A 67 2.18 -23.86 23.75
C VAL A 67 2.14 -23.58 22.24
N HIS A 68 1.53 -24.47 21.44
CA HIS A 68 1.28 -24.19 20.02
C HIS A 68 0.45 -22.92 19.82
N ARG A 69 -0.62 -22.75 20.60
CA ARG A 69 -1.48 -21.57 20.53
C ARG A 69 -0.72 -20.30 20.88
N LEU A 70 0.10 -20.33 21.93
CA LEU A 70 0.93 -19.18 22.32
C LEU A 70 1.99 -18.86 21.26
N LEU A 71 2.65 -19.86 20.70
CA LEU A 71 3.61 -19.67 19.62
C LEU A 71 2.94 -19.03 18.40
N LEU A 72 1.84 -19.59 17.93
CA LEU A 72 1.10 -19.08 16.78
C LEU A 72 0.59 -17.64 17.01
N SER A 73 0.23 -17.27 18.24
CA SER A 73 -0.30 -15.92 18.54
C SER A 73 0.76 -14.81 18.59
N MET A 74 2.05 -15.17 18.56
CA MET A 74 3.18 -14.24 18.49
C MET A 74 3.69 -14.02 17.06
N LEU A 75 3.25 -14.82 16.09
CA LEU A 75 3.71 -14.77 14.71
C LEU A 75 2.93 -13.72 13.89
N GLY A 76 3.59 -13.15 12.88
CA GLY A 76 2.92 -12.42 11.81
C GLY A 76 2.23 -13.36 10.82
N ILE A 77 1.60 -12.78 9.80
CA ILE A 77 0.81 -13.53 8.81
C ILE A 77 1.68 -14.52 8.04
N ASP A 78 2.85 -14.09 7.58
CA ASP A 78 3.74 -14.91 6.75
C ASP A 78 4.38 -16.04 7.56
N GLU A 79 4.87 -15.76 8.78
CA GLU A 79 5.47 -16.78 9.63
C GLU A 79 4.43 -17.80 10.12
N MET A 80 3.22 -17.33 10.48
CA MET A 80 2.13 -18.22 10.85
C MET A 80 1.75 -19.12 9.68
N ARG A 81 1.60 -18.55 8.46
CA ARG A 81 1.29 -19.33 7.26
C ARG A 81 2.35 -20.39 6.99
N ALA A 82 3.63 -20.03 7.07
CA ALA A 82 4.74 -20.96 6.85
C ALA A 82 4.70 -22.12 7.85
N LEU A 83 4.52 -21.81 9.14
CA LEU A 83 4.50 -22.81 10.21
C LEU A 83 3.28 -23.74 10.15
N VAL A 84 2.10 -23.18 9.86
CA VAL A 84 0.86 -23.94 9.67
C VAL A 84 0.98 -24.86 8.46
N SER A 85 1.66 -24.43 7.40
CA SER A 85 1.84 -25.23 6.19
C SER A 85 2.89 -26.33 6.36
N SER A 86 3.84 -26.19 7.29
CA SER A 86 4.93 -27.14 7.47
C SER A 86 4.58 -28.36 8.32
N SER A 87 3.49 -28.32 9.10
CA SER A 87 3.12 -29.43 9.98
C SER A 87 1.59 -29.64 10.05
N PRO A 88 1.07 -30.84 9.74
CA PRO A 88 -0.35 -31.18 9.91
C PRO A 88 -0.86 -31.07 11.36
N VAL A 89 0.00 -31.33 12.35
CA VAL A 89 -0.36 -31.24 13.78
C VAL A 89 -0.66 -29.79 14.14
N ILE A 90 0.28 -28.89 13.85
CA ILE A 90 0.12 -27.44 14.02
C ILE A 90 -1.06 -26.91 13.19
N HIS A 91 -1.25 -27.39 11.94
CA HIS A 91 -2.43 -27.03 11.14
C HIS A 91 -3.74 -27.38 11.85
N ALA A 92 -3.86 -28.59 12.40
CA ALA A 92 -5.03 -28.99 13.16
C ALA A 92 -5.24 -28.10 14.40
N ARG A 93 -4.17 -27.65 15.07
CA ARG A 93 -4.26 -26.69 16.19
C ARG A 93 -4.68 -25.30 15.74
N TYR A 94 -4.17 -24.83 14.62
CA TYR A 94 -4.57 -23.56 14.03
C TYR A 94 -6.07 -23.54 13.72
N LEU A 95 -6.64 -24.64 13.19
CA LEU A 95 -8.07 -24.72 12.88
C LEU A 95 -8.97 -24.61 14.12
N VAL A 96 -8.52 -25.04 15.30
CA VAL A 96 -9.34 -25.01 16.52
C VAL A 96 -9.62 -23.59 16.99
N ASP A 97 -8.67 -22.66 16.82
CA ASP A 97 -8.81 -21.27 17.27
C ASP A 97 -8.42 -20.27 16.18
N ARG A 98 -8.83 -20.60 14.95
CA ARG A 98 -8.41 -19.94 13.72
C ARG A 98 -8.66 -18.45 13.75
N ARG A 99 -9.89 -18.03 14.11
CA ARG A 99 -10.26 -16.61 14.23
C ARG A 99 -9.30 -15.83 15.14
N TYR A 100 -9.06 -16.31 16.35
CA TYR A 100 -8.17 -15.63 17.30
C TYR A 100 -6.74 -15.53 16.75
N LEU A 101 -6.21 -16.63 16.21
CA LEU A 101 -4.85 -16.67 15.68
C LEU A 101 -4.69 -15.77 14.46
N LEU A 102 -5.68 -15.72 13.57
CA LEU A 102 -5.71 -14.78 12.44
C LEU A 102 -5.70 -13.32 12.94
N CYS A 103 -6.58 -12.95 13.86
CA CYS A 103 -6.60 -11.59 14.42
C CYS A 103 -5.27 -11.22 15.09
N ARG A 104 -4.67 -12.14 15.86
CA ARG A 104 -3.34 -11.91 16.46
C ARG A 104 -2.25 -11.75 15.42
N SER A 105 -2.26 -12.56 14.37
CA SER A 105 -1.28 -12.44 13.28
C SER A 105 -1.41 -11.12 12.51
N LEU A 106 -2.66 -10.65 12.31
CA LEU A 106 -2.94 -9.35 11.72
C LEU A 106 -2.41 -8.22 12.61
N ASP A 107 -2.69 -8.24 13.91
CA ASP A 107 -2.17 -7.24 14.86
C ASP A 107 -0.63 -7.24 14.91
N ASN A 108 0.01 -8.42 14.87
CA ASN A 108 1.46 -8.53 14.88
C ASN A 108 2.08 -7.96 13.58
N THR A 109 1.40 -8.13 12.44
CA THR A 109 1.88 -7.70 11.12
C THR A 109 1.59 -6.23 10.84
N LEU A 110 0.36 -5.78 11.12
CA LEU A 110 -0.14 -4.46 10.76
C LEU A 110 -0.02 -3.44 11.89
N GLY A 111 0.05 -3.88 13.15
CA GLY A 111 0.09 -2.98 14.30
C GLY A 111 -1.05 -1.96 14.25
N CYS A 112 -0.73 -0.66 14.35
CA CYS A 112 -1.71 0.42 14.29
C CYS A 112 -2.49 0.51 12.98
N VAL A 113 -2.06 -0.17 11.91
CA VAL A 113 -2.71 -0.21 10.60
C VAL A 113 -3.89 -1.20 10.58
N SER A 114 -4.04 -2.06 11.59
CA SER A 114 -5.15 -3.03 11.70
C SER A 114 -6.54 -2.40 11.51
N ILE A 115 -6.77 -1.21 12.09
CA ILE A 115 -8.06 -0.49 11.97
C ILE A 115 -8.30 0.01 10.53
N ASP A 116 -7.25 0.50 9.87
CA ASP A 116 -7.33 0.93 8.46
C ASP A 116 -7.67 -0.25 7.55
N ALA A 117 -7.06 -1.41 7.79
CA ALA A 117 -7.33 -2.64 7.05
C ALA A 117 -8.76 -3.16 7.28
N LEU A 118 -9.27 -3.10 8.51
CA LEU A 118 -10.65 -3.49 8.82
C LEU A 118 -11.66 -2.55 8.15
N ALA A 119 -11.40 -1.24 8.17
CA ALA A 119 -12.25 -0.26 7.52
C ALA A 119 -12.30 -0.47 6.00
N VAL A 120 -11.16 -0.80 5.37
CA VAL A 120 -11.11 -1.18 3.95
C VAL A 120 -11.95 -2.41 3.67
N LEU A 121 -11.81 -3.48 4.47
CA LEU A 121 -12.59 -4.70 4.26
C LEU A 121 -14.10 -4.39 4.33
N ARG A 122 -14.56 -3.71 5.39
CA ARG A 122 -15.99 -3.43 5.60
C ARG A 122 -16.57 -2.55 4.50
N SER A 123 -15.83 -1.51 4.09
CA SER A 123 -16.24 -0.61 3.00
C SER A 123 -16.11 -1.24 1.60
N SER A 124 -15.37 -2.35 1.46
CA SER A 124 -15.21 -3.05 0.18
C SER A 124 -16.38 -3.95 -0.18
N SER A 125 -17.35 -4.17 0.71
CA SER A 125 -18.45 -5.10 0.47
C SER A 125 -19.46 -4.59 -0.57
N ALA A 126 -20.10 -5.52 -1.29
CA ALA A 126 -21.17 -5.19 -2.23
C ALA A 126 -22.37 -4.53 -1.52
N ASP A 127 -22.64 -4.92 -0.26
CA ASP A 127 -23.72 -4.35 0.53
C ASP A 127 -23.41 -2.91 0.96
N PHE A 128 -22.15 -2.61 1.32
CA PHE A 128 -21.73 -1.23 1.53
C PHE A 128 -21.87 -0.39 0.26
N ALA A 129 -21.42 -0.91 -0.89
CA ALA A 129 -21.55 -0.21 -2.18
C ALA A 129 -23.01 0.09 -2.56
N LYS A 130 -23.94 -0.85 -2.31
CA LYS A 130 -25.38 -0.67 -2.58
C LYS A 130 -26.07 0.29 -1.60
N SER A 131 -25.67 0.27 -0.33
CA SER A 131 -26.23 1.13 0.72
C SER A 131 -25.52 2.48 0.82
N ARG A 132 -24.57 2.78 -0.07
CA ARG A 132 -23.73 3.97 0.00
C ARG A 132 -24.56 5.24 -0.20
N THR A 133 -24.73 5.99 0.88
CA THR A 133 -25.31 7.36 0.89
C THR A 133 -24.37 8.31 1.60
N ARG A 134 -24.64 9.62 1.52
CA ARG A 134 -23.84 10.63 2.24
C ARG A 134 -23.86 10.40 3.75
N GLU A 135 -25.03 10.05 4.29
CA GLU A 135 -25.26 9.78 5.71
C GLU A 135 -24.52 8.52 6.16
N ASN A 136 -24.61 7.45 5.36
CA ASN A 136 -23.94 6.19 5.68
C ASN A 136 -22.42 6.32 5.61
N VAL A 137 -21.87 7.04 4.62
CA VAL A 137 -20.43 7.34 4.55
C VAL A 137 -19.99 8.19 5.74
N THR A 138 -20.76 9.22 6.10
CA THR A 138 -20.44 10.09 7.25
C THR A 138 -20.48 9.32 8.56
N GLY A 139 -21.51 8.49 8.78
CA GLY A 139 -21.64 7.63 9.95
C GLY A 139 -20.51 6.60 10.04
N PHE A 140 -20.13 6.01 8.90
CA PHE A 140 -19.00 5.08 8.82
C PHE A 140 -17.68 5.77 9.21
N LEU A 141 -17.41 6.96 8.67
CA LEU A 141 -16.19 7.71 8.97
C LEU A 141 -16.11 8.13 10.44
N LYS A 142 -17.25 8.46 11.07
CA LYS A 142 -17.31 8.73 12.51
C LYS A 142 -16.93 7.49 13.33
N LEU A 143 -17.51 6.33 13.03
CA LEU A 143 -17.17 5.07 13.69
C LEU A 143 -15.68 4.73 13.50
N TYR A 144 -15.16 4.91 12.30
CA TYR A 144 -13.75 4.71 11.99
C TYR A 144 -12.84 5.64 12.81
N GLN A 145 -13.19 6.93 12.92
CA GLN A 145 -12.47 7.89 13.73
C GLN A 145 -12.45 7.50 15.21
N ASP A 146 -13.60 7.10 15.76
CA ASP A 146 -13.73 6.66 17.15
C ASP A 146 -12.83 5.43 17.43
N GLN A 147 -12.77 4.47 16.50
CA GLN A 147 -11.92 3.27 16.62
C GLN A 147 -10.43 3.61 16.53
N ARG A 148 -10.03 4.55 15.67
CA ARG A 148 -8.63 4.98 15.51
C ARG A 148 -8.09 5.68 16.76
N GLY A 149 -8.98 6.28 17.56
CA GLY A 149 -8.63 6.95 18.81
C GLY A 149 -8.38 6.00 20.00
N VAL A 150 -8.65 4.70 19.85
CA VAL A 150 -8.46 3.71 20.92
C VAL A 150 -7.01 3.23 20.94
N THR A 151 -6.34 3.42 22.09
CA THR A 151 -4.92 3.08 22.28
C THR A 151 -4.70 1.70 22.93
N GLU A 152 -5.76 0.94 23.22
CA GLU A 152 -5.69 -0.33 23.93
C GLU A 152 -5.42 -1.52 23.01
N GLN A 153 -4.60 -2.49 23.46
CA GLN A 153 -4.43 -3.78 22.80
C GLN A 153 -5.41 -4.83 23.36
N PRO A 154 -5.95 -5.74 22.53
CA PRO A 154 -5.74 -5.88 21.09
C PRO A 154 -6.40 -4.74 20.29
N LEU A 155 -5.77 -4.36 19.16
CA LEU A 155 -6.23 -3.24 18.35
C LEU A 155 -7.47 -3.63 17.54
N LEU A 156 -7.50 -4.86 17.03
CA LEU A 156 -8.68 -5.38 16.36
C LEU A 156 -9.84 -5.62 17.34
N PRO A 157 -11.05 -5.12 17.03
CA PRO A 157 -12.24 -5.40 17.83
C PRO A 157 -12.49 -6.89 18.08
N ARG A 158 -12.96 -7.22 19.29
CA ARG A 158 -13.17 -8.63 19.71
C ARG A 158 -14.27 -9.34 18.93
N ASP A 159 -15.20 -8.56 18.39
CA ASP A 159 -16.38 -8.98 17.62
C ASP A 159 -16.08 -9.27 16.14
N ILE A 160 -14.84 -9.09 15.68
CA ILE A 160 -14.44 -9.49 14.32
C ILE A 160 -14.74 -10.98 14.10
N GLY A 161 -15.46 -11.25 13.01
CA GLY A 161 -15.79 -12.60 12.55
C GLY A 161 -14.60 -13.31 11.90
N GLU A 162 -14.64 -14.64 11.82
CA GLU A 162 -13.58 -15.40 11.14
C GLU A 162 -13.47 -15.03 9.65
N ASP A 163 -14.61 -14.88 8.96
CA ASP A 163 -14.63 -14.50 7.55
C ASP A 163 -14.02 -13.12 7.31
N GLU A 164 -14.21 -12.18 8.24
CA GLU A 164 -13.57 -10.87 8.17
C GLU A 164 -12.05 -11.00 8.32
N ALA A 165 -11.57 -11.75 9.33
CA ALA A 165 -10.14 -11.96 9.53
C ALA A 165 -9.49 -12.66 8.31
N VAL A 166 -10.16 -13.66 7.74
CA VAL A 166 -9.71 -14.32 6.50
C VAL A 166 -9.68 -13.33 5.34
N GLY A 167 -10.73 -12.52 5.16
CA GLY A 167 -10.80 -11.48 4.14
C GLY A 167 -9.67 -10.47 4.21
N MET A 168 -9.34 -10.00 5.42
CA MET A 168 -8.21 -9.09 5.66
C MET A 168 -6.87 -9.72 5.25
N VAL A 169 -6.61 -10.96 5.68
CA VAL A 169 -5.38 -11.68 5.33
C VAL A 169 -5.29 -11.92 3.82
N MET A 170 -6.38 -12.31 3.17
CA MET A 170 -6.42 -12.51 1.73
C MET A 170 -6.11 -11.22 0.97
N PHE A 171 -6.76 -10.11 1.33
CA PHE A 171 -6.53 -8.82 0.69
C PHE A 171 -5.10 -8.32 0.92
N HIS A 172 -4.59 -8.47 2.15
CA HIS A 172 -3.21 -8.11 2.49
C HIS A 172 -2.20 -8.87 1.61
N ASN A 173 -2.27 -10.20 1.61
CA ASN A 173 -1.30 -11.05 0.92
C ASN A 173 -1.42 -10.99 -0.60
N ALA A 174 -2.65 -10.90 -1.13
CA ALA A 174 -2.89 -10.97 -2.57
C ALA A 174 -2.76 -9.62 -3.26
N ILE A 175 -3.00 -8.50 -2.58
CA ILE A 175 -3.09 -7.18 -3.21
C ILE A 175 -2.10 -6.19 -2.57
N VAL A 176 -2.21 -5.95 -1.26
CA VAL A 176 -1.46 -4.88 -0.59
C VAL A 176 0.04 -5.17 -0.56
N GLN A 177 0.45 -6.35 -0.11
CA GLN A 177 1.85 -6.70 0.05
C GLN A 177 2.61 -6.74 -1.31
N PRO A 178 2.08 -7.34 -2.40
CA PRO A 178 2.70 -7.25 -3.73
C PRO A 178 2.83 -5.81 -4.25
N LEU A 179 1.79 -5.00 -4.09
CA LEU A 179 1.81 -3.59 -4.53
C LEU A 179 2.78 -2.75 -3.69
N ALA A 180 2.85 -2.98 -2.38
CA ALA A 180 3.78 -2.29 -1.49
C ALA A 180 5.24 -2.55 -1.91
N ARG A 181 5.60 -3.81 -2.19
CA ARG A 181 6.95 -4.16 -2.69
C ARG A 181 7.26 -3.49 -4.03
N TYR A 182 6.27 -3.44 -4.93
CA TYR A 182 6.44 -2.80 -6.23
C TYR A 182 6.54 -1.27 -6.12
N TYR A 183 5.73 -0.65 -5.26
CA TYR A 183 5.82 0.78 -4.95
C TYR A 183 7.18 1.13 -4.34
N LEU A 184 7.68 0.34 -3.40
CA LEU A 184 9.00 0.53 -2.79
C LEU A 184 10.09 0.56 -3.86
N THR A 185 10.07 -0.41 -4.78
CA THR A 185 11.04 -0.46 -5.89
C THR A 185 10.90 0.77 -6.80
N TRP A 186 9.67 1.10 -7.22
CA TRP A 186 9.40 2.23 -8.10
C TRP A 186 9.81 3.58 -7.49
N SER A 187 9.51 3.79 -6.22
CA SER A 187 9.81 5.05 -5.53
C SER A 187 11.31 5.22 -5.25
N LEU A 188 12.01 4.16 -4.85
CA LEU A 188 13.48 4.18 -4.72
C LEU A 188 14.19 4.35 -6.07
N GLU A 189 13.65 3.79 -7.15
CA GLU A 189 14.15 4.06 -8.50
C GLU A 189 13.97 5.52 -8.91
N ASN A 190 12.84 6.15 -8.56
CA ASN A 190 12.64 7.57 -8.80
C ASN A 190 13.63 8.40 -7.99
N LEU A 191 13.85 8.07 -6.70
CA LEU A 191 14.86 8.73 -5.89
C LEU A 191 16.25 8.65 -6.52
N ALA A 192 16.64 7.46 -6.97
CA ALA A 192 17.95 7.24 -7.58
C ALA A 192 18.16 7.97 -8.93
N ARG A 193 17.07 8.46 -9.56
CA ARG A 193 17.14 9.29 -10.77
C ARG A 193 17.33 10.78 -10.46
N GLU A 194 17.11 11.20 -9.22
CA GLU A 194 17.28 12.60 -8.82
C GLU A 194 18.77 12.96 -8.73
N GLU A 195 19.09 14.18 -9.14
CA GLU A 195 20.47 14.67 -9.13
C GLU A 195 21.00 14.77 -7.69
N GLY A 196 22.12 14.09 -7.43
CA GLY A 196 22.74 14.07 -6.10
C GLY A 196 22.19 13.02 -5.13
N ALA A 197 21.18 12.24 -5.52
CA ALA A 197 20.74 11.10 -4.73
C ALA A 197 21.71 9.92 -4.83
N VAL A 198 21.78 9.11 -3.77
CA VAL A 198 22.54 7.85 -3.74
C VAL A 198 21.57 6.68 -3.66
N GLN A 199 21.85 5.62 -4.42
CA GLN A 199 21.01 4.43 -4.42
C GLN A 199 21.06 3.72 -3.06
N SER A 200 19.89 3.47 -2.49
CA SER A 200 19.74 2.68 -1.26
C SER A 200 19.12 1.33 -1.59
N HIS A 201 19.81 0.24 -1.22
CA HIS A 201 19.37 -1.14 -1.45
C HIS A 201 18.87 -1.84 -0.18
N GLU A 202 18.87 -1.14 0.96
CA GLU A 202 18.46 -1.73 2.21
C GLU A 202 16.96 -2.02 2.24
N PRO A 203 16.53 -3.12 2.90
CA PRO A 203 15.12 -3.40 3.11
C PRO A 203 14.46 -2.24 3.88
N PRO A 204 13.15 -2.06 3.73
CA PRO A 204 12.43 -1.02 4.45
C PRO A 204 12.51 -1.28 5.96
N SER A 205 12.64 -0.22 6.76
CA SER A 205 12.51 -0.36 8.20
C SER A 205 11.04 -0.55 8.59
N ARG A 206 10.80 -0.98 9.84
CA ARG A 206 9.42 -1.17 10.33
C ARG A 206 8.59 0.11 10.25
N THR A 207 9.20 1.28 10.47
CA THR A 207 8.52 2.58 10.35
C THR A 207 8.09 2.84 8.92
N GLU A 208 8.97 2.59 7.94
CA GLU A 208 8.69 2.75 6.52
C GLU A 208 7.61 1.78 6.04
N GLU A 209 7.67 0.53 6.48
CA GLU A 209 6.63 -0.48 6.21
C GLU A 209 5.28 -0.04 6.77
N THR A 210 5.22 0.40 8.03
CA THR A 210 3.98 0.89 8.65
C THR A 210 3.40 2.07 7.87
N ARG A 211 4.19 3.08 7.51
CA ARG A 211 3.74 4.25 6.72
C ARG A 211 3.20 3.81 5.35
N LEU A 212 3.91 2.92 4.68
CA LEU A 212 3.50 2.41 3.38
C LEU A 212 2.17 1.63 3.45
N MET A 213 2.03 0.72 4.41
CA MET A 213 0.80 -0.05 4.59
C MET A 213 -0.37 0.87 4.91
N ARG A 214 -0.16 1.82 5.84
CA ARG A 214 -1.11 2.85 6.22
C ARG A 214 -1.60 3.66 5.02
N ALA A 215 -0.67 4.12 4.18
CA ALA A 215 -0.99 4.85 2.97
C ALA A 215 -1.82 4.04 1.98
N MET A 216 -1.45 2.77 1.75
CA MET A 216 -2.16 1.86 0.85
C MET A 216 -3.60 1.63 1.31
N TYR A 217 -3.81 1.31 2.58
CA TYR A 217 -5.16 1.08 3.11
C TYR A 217 -6.01 2.35 3.09
N ARG A 218 -5.46 3.51 3.44
CA ARG A 218 -6.22 4.78 3.41
C ARG A 218 -6.55 5.24 2.01
N PHE A 219 -5.63 5.05 1.05
CA PHE A 219 -5.93 5.25 -0.36
C PHE A 219 -7.09 4.35 -0.81
N GLN A 220 -7.03 3.05 -0.50
CA GLN A 220 -8.12 2.12 -0.84
C GLN A 220 -9.45 2.50 -0.16
N LEU A 221 -9.39 2.92 1.10
CA LEU A 221 -10.57 3.38 1.84
C LEU A 221 -11.22 4.57 1.13
N SER A 222 -10.43 5.55 0.69
CA SER A 222 -10.95 6.68 -0.10
C SER A 222 -11.65 6.23 -1.39
N CYS A 223 -11.09 5.23 -2.08
CA CYS A 223 -11.67 4.65 -3.29
C CYS A 223 -13.02 3.96 -3.02
N ASN A 224 -13.15 3.28 -1.88
CA ASN A 224 -14.42 2.64 -1.49
C ASN A 224 -15.49 3.68 -1.14
N LEU A 225 -15.11 4.74 -0.42
CA LEU A 225 -16.05 5.74 0.09
C LEU A 225 -16.51 6.74 -0.98
N PHE A 226 -15.58 7.28 -1.76
CA PHE A 226 -15.86 8.38 -2.70
C PHE A 226 -15.63 8.01 -4.16
N GLY A 227 -14.85 6.96 -4.41
CA GLY A 227 -14.53 6.48 -5.75
C GLY A 227 -15.58 5.56 -6.36
N ARG A 228 -15.22 4.99 -7.51
CA ARG A 228 -16.03 3.97 -8.17
C ARG A 228 -15.90 2.61 -7.48
N GLY A 229 -14.75 2.30 -6.86
CA GLY A 229 -14.54 1.01 -6.18
C GLY A 229 -14.75 -0.20 -7.10
N LYS A 230 -14.84 -1.40 -6.51
CA LYS A 230 -14.99 -2.66 -7.25
C LYS A 230 -16.43 -2.96 -7.70
N TYR A 231 -17.39 -2.65 -6.84
CA TYR A 231 -18.78 -3.11 -6.98
C TYR A 231 -19.78 -2.01 -7.39
N ALA A 232 -19.33 -0.76 -7.66
CA ALA A 232 -20.29 0.27 -8.01
C ALA A 232 -20.93 -0.01 -9.38
N PRO A 233 -22.28 -0.01 -9.46
CA PRO A 233 -22.98 -0.05 -10.73
C PRO A 233 -22.54 1.11 -11.62
N THR A 234 -22.46 0.86 -12.93
CA THR A 234 -22.18 1.85 -13.98
C THR A 234 -23.14 3.06 -13.95
N LEU A 235 -24.32 2.90 -13.35
CA LEU A 235 -25.44 3.84 -13.38
C LEU A 235 -25.82 4.41 -12.01
N SER A 236 -25.02 4.19 -10.96
CA SER A 236 -25.32 4.80 -9.66
C SER A 236 -25.17 6.32 -9.72
N PRO A 237 -26.16 7.09 -9.21
CA PRO A 237 -26.03 8.53 -9.17
C PRO A 237 -24.84 8.94 -8.29
N PRO A 238 -24.16 10.06 -8.63
CA PRO A 238 -23.16 10.65 -7.76
C PRO A 238 -23.67 10.85 -6.34
N LEU A 239 -22.85 10.55 -5.33
CA LEU A 239 -23.15 10.88 -3.93
C LEU A 239 -23.19 12.40 -3.68
N GLY A 240 -22.73 13.21 -4.65
CA GLY A 240 -22.79 14.66 -4.58
C GLY A 240 -21.88 15.28 -3.52
N PHE A 241 -20.80 14.59 -3.13
CA PHE A 241 -19.78 15.20 -2.27
C PHE A 241 -19.02 16.28 -3.04
N GLU A 242 -18.98 17.48 -2.48
CA GLU A 242 -18.04 18.51 -2.91
C GLU A 242 -16.62 18.12 -2.49
N SER A 243 -15.62 18.56 -3.25
CA SER A 243 -14.21 18.27 -2.96
C SER A 243 -13.76 18.77 -1.58
N SER A 244 -14.23 19.96 -1.16
CA SER A 244 -14.04 20.50 0.18
C SER A 244 -14.69 19.63 1.26
N GLY A 245 -15.85 19.03 0.96
CA GLY A 245 -16.55 18.10 1.84
C GLY A 245 -15.83 16.77 2.01
N ILE A 246 -15.24 16.22 0.93
CA ILE A 246 -14.37 15.03 1.01
C ILE A 246 -13.15 15.34 1.90
N LEU A 247 -12.50 16.48 1.65
CA LEU A 247 -11.38 16.93 2.45
C LEU A 247 -11.77 17.03 3.94
N GLN A 248 -12.88 17.70 4.25
CA GLN A 248 -13.33 17.90 5.63
C GLN A 248 -13.68 16.58 6.32
N LEU A 249 -14.42 15.69 5.65
CA LEU A 249 -14.92 14.46 6.26
C LEU A 249 -13.84 13.39 6.38
N PHE A 250 -12.89 13.36 5.44
CA PHE A 250 -11.91 12.28 5.33
C PHE A 250 -10.48 12.73 5.59
N LEU A 251 -9.95 13.70 4.82
CA LEU A 251 -8.54 14.08 4.96
C LEU A 251 -8.24 14.74 6.30
N CYS A 252 -9.17 15.50 6.87
CA CYS A 252 -9.02 16.09 8.20
C CYS A 252 -9.03 15.06 9.34
N LEU A 253 -9.28 13.78 9.09
CA LEU A 253 -9.10 12.71 10.09
C LEU A 253 -7.62 12.44 10.39
N PHE A 254 -6.73 12.88 9.50
CA PHE A 254 -5.31 12.54 9.54
C PHE A 254 -4.45 13.79 9.77
N GLU A 255 -3.24 13.59 10.26
CA GLU A 255 -2.25 14.67 10.25
C GLU A 255 -1.79 14.97 8.81
N PRO A 256 -1.37 16.21 8.51
CA PRO A 256 -1.00 16.64 7.15
C PRO A 256 0.02 15.76 6.44
N TRP A 257 1.03 15.22 7.15
CA TRP A 257 2.00 14.29 6.57
C TRP A 257 1.41 12.92 6.26
N GLU A 258 0.44 12.45 7.06
CA GLU A 258 -0.30 11.22 6.76
C GLU A 258 -1.21 11.40 5.52
N VAL A 259 -1.71 12.62 5.27
CA VAL A 259 -2.43 12.95 4.04
C VAL A 259 -1.49 12.86 2.83
N GLU A 260 -0.26 13.35 2.95
CA GLU A 260 0.75 13.22 1.88
C GLU A 260 1.20 11.78 1.65
N GLU A 261 1.18 10.91 2.67
CA GLU A 261 1.39 9.48 2.47
C GLU A 261 0.35 8.92 1.49
N ILE A 262 -0.93 9.25 1.69
CA ILE A 262 -2.02 8.88 0.77
C ILE A 262 -1.78 9.47 -0.63
N ALA A 263 -1.39 10.76 -0.69
CA ALA A 263 -1.12 11.44 -1.94
C ALA A 263 -0.01 10.77 -2.76
N CYS A 264 1.05 10.25 -2.11
CA CYS A 264 2.10 9.50 -2.80
C CYS A 264 1.59 8.23 -3.49
N ILE A 265 0.71 7.46 -2.82
CA ILE A 265 0.08 6.27 -3.40
C ILE A 265 -0.86 6.64 -4.55
N ASN A 266 -1.59 7.75 -4.40
CA ASN A 266 -2.45 8.27 -5.44
C ASN A 266 -1.67 8.70 -6.70
N THR A 267 -0.57 9.44 -6.53
CA THR A 267 0.35 9.81 -7.64
C THR A 267 0.91 8.56 -8.31
N PHE A 268 1.34 7.56 -7.52
CA PHE A 268 1.80 6.27 -8.05
C PHE A 268 0.73 5.59 -8.92
N ALA A 269 -0.50 5.46 -8.42
CA ALA A 269 -1.59 4.82 -9.15
C ALA A 269 -1.91 5.58 -10.45
N THR A 270 -2.06 6.90 -10.36
CA THR A 270 -2.36 7.77 -11.51
C THR A 270 -1.28 7.68 -12.59
N GLU A 271 0.00 7.68 -12.23
CA GLU A 271 1.07 7.52 -13.22
C GLU A 271 1.08 6.15 -13.91
N LYS A 272 0.71 5.08 -13.20
CA LYS A 272 0.63 3.75 -13.81
C LYS A 272 -0.50 3.70 -14.83
N TYR A 273 -1.66 4.27 -14.51
CA TYR A 273 -2.76 4.35 -15.47
C TYR A 273 -2.47 5.32 -16.62
N ASP A 274 -1.80 6.44 -16.38
CA ASP A 274 -1.42 7.38 -17.44
C ASP A 274 -0.49 6.72 -18.48
N ARG A 275 0.49 5.93 -18.01
CA ARG A 275 1.32 5.12 -18.92
C ARG A 275 0.49 4.12 -19.73
N VAL A 276 -0.41 3.38 -19.07
CA VAL A 276 -1.33 2.46 -19.75
C VAL A 276 -2.18 3.17 -20.79
N PHE A 277 -2.73 4.35 -20.47
CA PHE A 277 -3.53 5.14 -21.41
C PHE A 277 -2.71 5.59 -22.61
N SER A 278 -1.42 5.87 -22.43
CA SER A 278 -0.51 6.16 -23.54
C SER A 278 -0.25 4.91 -24.39
N ASP A 279 -0.05 3.76 -23.75
CA ASP A 279 0.26 2.49 -24.42
C ASP A 279 -0.90 1.97 -25.27
N ILE A 280 -2.14 2.08 -24.79
CA ILE A 280 -3.35 1.61 -25.51
C ILE A 280 -4.03 2.69 -26.35
N ARG A 281 -3.44 3.89 -26.45
CA ARG A 281 -4.08 5.08 -27.00
C ARG A 281 -4.71 4.85 -28.37
N TRP A 282 -3.97 4.22 -29.28
CA TRP A 282 -4.48 3.95 -30.64
C TRP A 282 -5.53 2.84 -30.63
N ASP A 283 -5.39 1.84 -29.77
CA ASP A 283 -6.33 0.73 -29.70
C ASP A 283 -7.73 1.20 -29.32
N VAL A 284 -7.85 2.20 -28.44
CA VAL A 284 -9.15 2.71 -28.00
C VAL A 284 -9.57 4.00 -28.71
N HIS A 285 -8.81 4.47 -29.69
CA HIS A 285 -9.17 5.69 -30.42
C HIS A 285 -10.40 5.47 -31.30
N GLU A 286 -11.32 6.43 -31.37
CA GLU A 286 -12.55 6.32 -32.18
C GLU A 286 -12.30 6.17 -33.68
N GLU A 287 -11.15 6.66 -34.17
CA GLU A 287 -10.71 6.51 -35.56
C GLU A 287 -9.97 5.19 -35.83
N ASN A 288 -9.82 4.31 -34.83
CA ASN A 288 -9.26 2.99 -35.08
C ASN A 288 -10.21 2.20 -36.00
N PRO A 289 -9.74 1.59 -37.11
CA PRO A 289 -10.59 0.87 -38.05
C PRO A 289 -11.47 -0.23 -37.44
N LYS A 290 -11.10 -0.75 -36.26
CA LYS A 290 -11.94 -1.72 -35.52
C LYS A 290 -13.31 -1.15 -35.11
N PHE A 291 -13.46 0.17 -35.15
CA PHE A 291 -14.70 0.89 -34.87
C PHE A 291 -15.39 1.46 -36.12
N ASP A 292 -14.88 1.17 -37.33
CA ASP A 292 -15.48 1.64 -38.57
C ASP A 292 -16.96 1.23 -38.67
N GLY A 293 -17.79 2.16 -39.13
CA GLY A 293 -19.25 1.98 -39.22
C GLY A 293 -20.04 2.23 -37.93
N ARG A 294 -19.37 2.58 -36.81
CA ARG A 294 -20.02 2.90 -35.52
C ARG A 294 -19.98 4.40 -35.18
N ARG A 295 -20.47 5.26 -36.08
CA ARG A 295 -20.51 6.73 -35.90
C ARG A 295 -21.93 7.27 -35.89
N PRO A 296 -22.18 8.40 -35.21
CA PRO A 296 -22.29 8.60 -33.76
C PRO A 296 -23.51 7.88 -33.14
N PRO A 297 -23.55 7.69 -31.80
CA PRO A 297 -22.59 8.16 -30.77
C PRO A 297 -21.25 7.38 -30.73
N THR A 298 -20.25 7.88 -29.97
CA THR A 298 -18.91 7.26 -29.81
C THR A 298 -19.03 5.76 -29.51
N PRO A 299 -18.32 4.89 -30.25
CA PRO A 299 -18.43 3.44 -30.08
C PRO A 299 -18.12 2.99 -28.65
N VAL A 300 -18.83 1.98 -28.17
CA VAL A 300 -18.53 1.35 -26.87
C VAL A 300 -17.09 0.82 -26.88
N GLY A 301 -16.33 1.19 -25.84
CA GLY A 301 -14.92 0.83 -25.69
C GLY A 301 -13.93 1.73 -26.43
N ALA A 302 -14.40 2.83 -27.04
CA ALA A 302 -13.55 3.89 -27.56
C ALA A 302 -13.45 5.06 -26.56
N PHE A 303 -12.27 5.67 -26.46
CA PHE A 303 -11.96 6.80 -25.57
C PHE A 303 -11.14 7.85 -26.30
N ASP A 304 -11.49 9.12 -26.09
CA ASP A 304 -10.69 10.26 -26.54
C ASP A 304 -9.64 10.62 -25.49
N PHE A 305 -8.45 10.04 -25.63
CA PHE A 305 -7.30 10.36 -24.80
C PHE A 305 -6.52 11.59 -25.25
N ASP A 306 -6.84 12.15 -26.42
CA ASP A 306 -6.16 13.34 -26.95
C ASP A 306 -6.71 14.62 -26.35
N ASN A 307 -8.00 14.61 -26.01
CA ASN A 307 -8.57 15.64 -25.19
C ASN A 307 -8.03 15.54 -23.75
N SER A 308 -7.23 16.54 -23.37
CA SER A 308 -6.59 16.58 -22.04
C SER A 308 -7.58 16.54 -20.88
N TRP A 309 -8.76 17.15 -21.05
CA TRP A 309 -9.81 17.13 -20.02
C TRP A 309 -10.43 15.74 -19.91
N THR A 310 -10.78 15.11 -21.04
CA THR A 310 -11.31 13.74 -21.06
C THR A 310 -10.31 12.76 -20.46
N ARG A 311 -9.04 12.82 -20.88
CA ARG A 311 -7.97 11.99 -20.33
C ARG A 311 -7.84 12.16 -18.82
N LEU A 312 -7.79 13.40 -18.32
CA LEU A 312 -7.66 13.67 -16.90
C LEU A 312 -8.86 13.14 -16.10
N SER A 313 -10.07 13.35 -16.60
CA SER A 313 -11.30 12.82 -16.00
C SER A 313 -11.29 11.30 -15.96
N LEU A 314 -10.93 10.64 -17.06
CA LEU A 314 -10.82 9.17 -17.13
C LEU A 314 -9.72 8.63 -16.20
N LEU A 315 -8.60 9.34 -16.04
CA LEU A 315 -7.56 8.98 -15.08
C LEU A 315 -8.09 9.03 -13.66
N ARG A 316 -8.75 10.14 -13.26
CA ARG A 316 -9.35 10.27 -11.93
C ARG A 316 -10.34 9.16 -11.62
N GLY A 317 -11.24 8.87 -12.56
CA GLY A 317 -12.22 7.80 -12.40
C GLY A 317 -11.57 6.42 -12.28
N THR A 318 -10.58 6.13 -13.14
CA THR A 318 -9.85 4.86 -13.16
C THR A 318 -8.99 4.67 -11.92
N THR A 319 -8.26 5.70 -11.46
CA THR A 319 -7.52 5.69 -10.19
C THR A 319 -8.45 5.41 -9.02
N SER A 320 -9.66 5.98 -9.01
CA SER A 320 -10.66 5.77 -7.95
C SER A 320 -11.26 4.35 -7.87
N ARG A 321 -10.87 3.45 -8.79
CA ARG A 321 -11.21 2.01 -8.69
C ARG A 321 -10.36 1.27 -7.67
N GLY A 322 -9.25 1.85 -7.24
CA GLY A 322 -8.43 1.35 -6.14
C GLY A 322 -7.39 0.31 -6.53
N LEU A 323 -6.83 -0.34 -5.50
CA LEU A 323 -5.67 -1.21 -5.56
C LEU A 323 -5.94 -2.53 -6.29
N GLU A 324 -7.17 -3.05 -6.30
CA GLU A 324 -7.45 -4.33 -6.99
C GLU A 324 -7.26 -4.23 -8.51
N LEU A 325 -7.75 -3.15 -9.13
CA LEU A 325 -7.53 -2.90 -10.55
C LEU A 325 -6.05 -2.65 -10.81
N LEU A 326 -5.41 -1.85 -9.96
CA LEU A 326 -3.98 -1.52 -10.10
C LEU A 326 -3.11 -2.78 -10.03
N HIS A 327 -3.39 -3.67 -9.08
CA HIS A 327 -2.75 -4.98 -8.98
C HIS A 327 -2.98 -5.80 -10.25
N SER A 328 -4.21 -5.83 -10.77
CA SER A 328 -4.55 -6.63 -11.95
C SER A 328 -3.81 -6.13 -13.20
N VAL A 329 -3.75 -4.81 -13.39
CA VAL A 329 -2.99 -4.18 -14.47
C VAL A 329 -1.50 -4.47 -14.36
N ILE A 330 -0.91 -4.38 -13.17
CA ILE A 330 0.54 -4.56 -12.99
C ILE A 330 0.97 -6.03 -13.07
N PHE A 331 0.20 -6.96 -12.48
CA PHE A 331 0.65 -8.33 -12.24
C PHE A 331 -0.13 -9.42 -12.99
N LYS A 332 -1.34 -9.13 -13.49
CA LYS A 332 -2.20 -10.15 -14.11
C LYS A 332 -2.34 -9.99 -15.63
N VAL A 333 -1.98 -8.84 -16.18
CA VAL A 333 -1.92 -8.62 -17.64
C VAL A 333 -0.88 -9.58 -18.23
N LYS A 334 -1.27 -10.24 -19.33
CA LYS A 334 -0.46 -11.30 -19.97
C LYS A 334 0.23 -10.79 -21.24
N ASP A 335 -0.51 -9.99 -22.00
CA ASP A 335 -0.12 -9.41 -23.27
C ASP A 335 -0.91 -8.12 -23.52
N HIS A 336 -0.61 -7.46 -24.64
CA HIS A 336 -1.22 -6.18 -25.02
C HIS A 336 -2.73 -6.30 -25.29
N GLU A 337 -3.19 -7.38 -25.92
CA GLU A 337 -4.63 -7.57 -26.21
C GLU A 337 -5.43 -7.74 -24.92
N HIS A 338 -4.91 -8.51 -23.96
CA HIS A 338 -5.50 -8.64 -22.63
C HIS A 338 -5.54 -7.29 -21.90
N LEU A 339 -4.49 -6.47 -22.01
CA LEU A 339 -4.48 -5.12 -21.44
C LEU A 339 -5.60 -4.26 -22.05
N VAL A 340 -5.69 -4.20 -23.38
CA VAL A 340 -6.69 -3.40 -24.08
C VAL A 340 -8.10 -3.85 -23.69
N SER A 341 -8.38 -5.16 -23.73
CA SER A 341 -9.70 -5.69 -23.37
C SER A 341 -10.08 -5.36 -21.92
N MET A 342 -9.16 -5.59 -20.98
CA MET A 342 -9.38 -5.28 -19.56
C MET A 342 -9.66 -3.78 -19.37
N MET A 343 -8.83 -2.92 -19.97
CA MET A 343 -8.97 -1.48 -19.79
C MET A 343 -10.22 -0.93 -20.48
N GLN A 344 -10.68 -1.51 -21.59
CA GLN A 344 -11.94 -1.12 -22.22
C GLN A 344 -13.16 -1.33 -21.30
N GLU A 345 -13.12 -2.34 -20.43
CA GLU A 345 -14.15 -2.61 -19.43
C GLU A 345 -13.98 -1.78 -18.15
N GLU A 346 -12.72 -1.51 -17.78
CA GLU A 346 -12.38 -0.96 -16.47
C GLU A 346 -12.22 0.57 -16.45
N ILE A 347 -11.85 1.19 -17.57
CA ILE A 347 -11.73 2.65 -17.70
C ILE A 347 -13.06 3.30 -17.38
N SER A 348 -12.99 4.38 -16.60
CA SER A 348 -14.19 5.01 -16.08
C SER A 348 -14.05 6.51 -15.90
N PHE A 349 -15.14 7.23 -16.18
CA PHE A 349 -15.35 8.55 -15.61
C PHE A 349 -15.62 8.43 -14.10
N PRO A 350 -15.24 9.44 -13.30
CA PRO A 350 -15.50 9.44 -11.88
C PRO A 350 -17.01 9.59 -11.64
N LEU A 351 -17.51 9.01 -10.54
CA LEU A 351 -18.91 9.13 -10.14
C LEU A 351 -19.22 10.47 -9.44
N GLY A 352 -18.31 11.44 -9.44
CA GLY A 352 -18.38 12.69 -8.68
C GLY A 352 -16.98 13.22 -8.41
N ASN A 353 -16.83 14.05 -7.38
CA ASN A 353 -15.49 14.40 -6.89
C ASN A 353 -14.84 13.15 -6.27
N VAL A 354 -13.56 12.98 -6.53
CA VAL A 354 -12.72 11.90 -5.97
C VAL A 354 -11.60 12.51 -5.12
N LEU A 355 -10.69 11.65 -4.65
CA LEU A 355 -9.57 12.05 -3.80
C LEU A 355 -8.70 13.15 -4.44
N ASP A 356 -8.41 13.07 -5.74
CA ASP A 356 -7.68 14.10 -6.50
C ASP A 356 -8.28 15.49 -6.36
N ASP A 357 -9.61 15.58 -6.43
CA ASP A 357 -10.32 16.86 -6.36
C ASP A 357 -10.18 17.46 -4.95
N ALA A 358 -10.18 16.61 -3.92
CA ALA A 358 -9.98 17.00 -2.53
C ALA A 358 -8.55 17.52 -2.26
N PHE A 359 -7.55 17.11 -3.04
CA PHE A 359 -6.19 17.66 -2.92
C PHE A 359 -6.03 19.06 -3.52
N SER A 360 -7.01 19.56 -4.28
CA SER A 360 -6.90 20.85 -4.96
C SER A 360 -6.75 22.05 -4.01
N GLU A 361 -6.12 23.11 -4.51
CA GLU A 361 -6.04 24.41 -3.83
C GLU A 361 -7.43 24.92 -3.44
N GLY A 362 -8.37 24.84 -4.37
CA GLY A 362 -9.76 25.25 -4.17
C GLY A 362 -10.42 24.48 -3.02
N ALA A 363 -10.30 23.16 -2.96
CA ALA A 363 -10.88 22.37 -1.87
C ALA A 363 -10.33 22.79 -0.50
N GLN A 364 -9.01 23.01 -0.41
CA GLN A 364 -8.35 23.48 0.81
C GLN A 364 -8.79 24.89 1.19
N PHE A 365 -8.87 25.82 0.23
CA PHE A 365 -9.33 27.19 0.45
C PHE A 365 -10.75 27.20 0.99
N HIS A 366 -11.69 26.54 0.30
CA HIS A 366 -13.10 26.49 0.72
C HIS A 366 -13.26 25.84 2.10
N ARG A 367 -12.52 24.75 2.37
CA ARG A 367 -12.56 24.13 3.71
C ARG A 367 -12.03 25.07 4.78
N ARG A 368 -10.90 25.75 4.57
CA ARG A 368 -10.34 26.70 5.55
C ARG A 368 -11.27 27.87 5.82
N HIS A 369 -11.93 28.37 4.79
CA HIS A 369 -12.89 29.47 4.91
C HIS A 369 -14.16 29.06 5.66
N ASN A 370 -14.74 27.91 5.31
CA ASN A 370 -16.04 27.48 5.86
C ASN A 370 -15.92 26.70 7.17
N HIS A 371 -14.81 26.00 7.37
CA HIS A 371 -14.57 25.08 8.49
C HIS A 371 -13.11 25.20 8.99
N PRO A 372 -12.72 26.36 9.54
CA PRO A 372 -11.41 26.53 10.15
C PRO A 372 -11.21 25.52 11.29
N SER A 373 -10.00 25.00 11.41
CA SER A 373 -9.61 24.01 12.41
C SER A 373 -8.47 24.50 13.28
N GLU A 374 -8.27 23.87 14.43
CA GLU A 374 -7.11 24.13 15.29
C GLU A 374 -5.79 23.98 14.53
N ARG A 375 -5.69 23.03 13.58
CA ARG A 375 -4.50 22.84 12.73
C ARG A 375 -4.21 24.06 11.86
N ASP A 376 -5.24 24.78 11.40
CA ASP A 376 -5.05 26.02 10.66
C ASP A 376 -4.47 27.11 11.56
N LEU A 377 -4.95 27.20 12.81
CA LEU A 377 -4.41 28.14 13.80
C LEU A 377 -2.96 27.82 14.17
N LYS A 378 -2.62 26.52 14.36
CA LYS A 378 -1.24 26.09 14.60
C LYS A 378 -0.29 26.52 13.49
N GLN A 379 -0.73 26.39 12.23
CA GLN A 379 0.02 26.85 11.08
C GLN A 379 0.16 28.38 11.09
N THR A 380 -0.90 29.13 11.32
CA THR A 380 -0.85 30.60 11.39
C THR A 380 0.12 31.08 12.47
N ARG A 381 0.13 30.41 13.64
CA ARG A 381 1.05 30.67 14.74
C ARG A 381 2.49 30.17 14.50
N ARG A 382 2.73 29.44 13.40
CA ARG A 382 4.01 28.78 13.10
C ARG A 382 4.51 27.93 14.28
N GLU A 383 3.60 27.18 14.91
CA GLU A 383 3.95 26.37 16.08
C GLU A 383 5.16 25.46 15.78
N PRO A 384 6.14 25.37 16.71
CA PRO A 384 7.28 24.50 16.52
C PRO A 384 6.85 23.04 16.32
N LEU A 385 7.40 22.41 15.29
CA LEU A 385 7.25 21.00 14.99
C LEU A 385 8.62 20.44 14.56
N PRO A 386 9.63 20.45 15.45
CA PRO A 386 10.95 19.90 15.14
C PRO A 386 10.87 18.38 14.96
N PHE A 387 11.80 17.83 14.19
CA PHE A 387 11.97 16.39 14.13
C PHE A 387 12.52 15.87 15.46
N THR A 388 11.82 14.90 16.06
CA THR A 388 12.18 14.32 17.37
C THR A 388 12.71 12.90 17.28
N GLY A 389 12.96 12.38 16.07
CA GLY A 389 13.33 10.99 15.85
C GLY A 389 12.15 10.06 15.60
N GLU A 390 12.47 8.80 15.29
CA GLU A 390 11.52 7.74 14.91
C GLU A 390 11.75 6.49 15.78
N THR A 391 11.52 6.64 17.09
CA THR A 391 11.80 5.60 18.09
C THR A 391 10.85 4.41 18.04
N ASN A 392 9.58 4.61 17.66
CA ASN A 392 8.59 3.55 17.55
C ASN A 392 7.79 3.71 16.25
N ALA A 393 7.68 2.63 15.48
CA ALA A 393 6.95 2.61 14.21
C ALA A 393 5.46 2.94 14.35
N ASN A 394 4.90 2.82 15.56
CA ASN A 394 3.50 3.17 15.86
C ASN A 394 3.30 4.65 16.20
N ASP A 395 4.36 5.42 16.42
CA ASP A 395 4.23 6.83 16.77
C ASP A 395 3.76 7.63 15.54
N LEU A 396 2.71 8.44 15.73
CA LEU A 396 2.17 9.34 14.70
C LEU A 396 2.98 10.64 14.61
N LEU A 397 4.32 10.54 14.63
CA LEU A 397 5.22 11.68 14.56
C LEU A 397 5.49 12.07 13.09
N PRO A 398 5.76 13.36 12.82
CA PRO A 398 6.07 13.82 11.47
C PRO A 398 7.39 13.21 10.97
N PRO A 399 7.45 12.72 9.71
CA PRO A 399 8.69 12.23 9.13
C PRO A 399 9.69 13.37 8.92
N LEU A 400 10.98 13.06 8.90
CA LEU A 400 12.05 14.06 8.68
C LEU A 400 11.79 14.86 7.40
N GLY A 401 11.42 14.21 6.30
CA GLY A 401 11.09 14.87 5.03
C GLY A 401 10.03 15.97 5.17
N TRP A 402 8.98 15.73 5.96
CA TRP A 402 7.95 16.74 6.24
C TRP A 402 8.52 17.93 7.01
N THR A 403 9.30 17.66 8.05
CA THR A 403 9.88 18.73 8.88
C THR A 403 10.89 19.58 8.10
N ILE A 404 11.60 19.02 7.11
CA ILE A 404 12.54 19.75 6.25
C ILE A 404 11.81 20.81 5.42
N ILE A 405 10.78 20.42 4.65
CA ILE A 405 10.09 21.36 3.74
C ILE A 405 9.33 22.46 4.49
N TRP A 406 8.99 22.24 5.76
CA TRP A 406 8.31 23.21 6.61
C TRP A 406 9.21 23.89 7.64
N HIS A 407 10.52 23.68 7.56
CA HIS A 407 11.53 24.29 8.43
C HIS A 407 11.25 24.07 9.93
N GLY A 408 10.84 22.86 10.31
CA GLY A 408 10.59 22.49 11.70
C GLY A 408 9.42 23.24 12.35
N THR A 409 8.47 23.74 11.55
CA THR A 409 7.25 24.40 12.03
C THR A 409 6.02 23.74 11.44
N TYR A 410 4.89 23.83 12.13
CA TYR A 410 3.65 23.20 11.73
C TYR A 410 3.15 23.75 10.39
N SER A 411 2.65 22.84 9.54
CA SER A 411 1.93 23.17 8.31
C SER A 411 0.71 22.29 8.20
N ASN A 412 -0.40 22.87 7.76
CA ASN A 412 -1.64 22.18 7.39
C ASN A 412 -1.87 22.24 5.86
N LEU A 413 -0.81 22.53 5.08
CA LEU A 413 -0.83 22.52 3.62
C LEU A 413 -0.32 21.19 3.09
N TYR A 414 -1.09 20.59 2.19
CA TYR A 414 -0.82 19.31 1.52
C TYR A 414 -1.45 19.35 0.12
N GLY A 415 -1.51 18.23 -0.60
CA GLY A 415 -2.09 18.14 -1.93
C GLY A 415 -1.42 19.14 -2.88
N TYR A 416 -2.19 20.03 -3.46
CA TYR A 416 -1.73 21.06 -4.41
C TYR A 416 -0.41 21.76 -4.05
N TYR A 417 -0.12 21.98 -2.76
CA TYR A 417 1.08 22.68 -2.32
C TYR A 417 2.38 21.85 -2.38
N ILE A 418 2.29 20.54 -2.60
CA ILE A 418 3.43 19.63 -2.75
C ILE A 418 3.41 19.08 -4.18
N GLN A 419 4.54 19.16 -4.88
CA GLN A 419 4.63 18.73 -6.27
C GLN A 419 4.81 17.21 -6.41
N ASP A 420 4.36 16.68 -7.54
CA ASP A 420 4.43 15.23 -7.81
C ASP A 420 5.88 14.73 -7.97
N CYS A 421 6.85 15.58 -8.32
CA CYS A 421 8.26 15.21 -8.37
C CYS A 421 8.76 14.65 -7.02
N ILE A 422 8.37 15.29 -5.92
CA ILE A 422 8.74 14.87 -4.57
C ILE A 422 7.91 13.65 -4.12
N ARG A 423 6.64 13.56 -4.54
CA ARG A 423 5.78 12.39 -4.25
C ARG A 423 6.24 11.11 -4.95
N ARG A 424 6.78 11.21 -6.17
CA ARG A 424 7.24 10.06 -6.97
C ARG A 424 8.25 9.19 -6.24
N TRP A 425 9.08 9.82 -5.42
CA TRP A 425 10.06 9.10 -4.62
C TRP A 425 9.62 8.92 -3.17
N GLY A 426 8.43 9.37 -2.76
CA GLY A 426 7.83 9.03 -1.48
C GLY A 426 8.45 9.74 -0.28
N TYR A 427 8.71 11.04 -0.36
CA TYR A 427 9.46 11.79 0.65
C TYR A 427 9.00 11.70 2.12
N VAL A 428 7.71 11.41 2.35
CA VAL A 428 7.13 11.18 3.69
C VAL A 428 7.16 9.73 4.14
N MET A 429 7.46 8.79 3.23
CA MET A 429 7.47 7.35 3.52
C MET A 429 8.74 6.93 4.26
N TRP A 430 9.86 7.56 3.95
CA TRP A 430 11.18 7.10 4.40
C TRP A 430 11.53 7.58 5.79
N ASP A 431 12.27 6.73 6.50
CA ASP A 431 12.85 7.10 7.77
C ASP A 431 14.05 8.04 7.59
N ALA A 432 14.44 8.72 8.68
CA ALA A 432 15.53 9.67 8.67
C ALA A 432 16.85 9.02 8.23
N ALA A 433 17.12 7.80 8.68
CA ALA A 433 18.35 7.08 8.36
C ALA A 433 18.47 6.79 6.86
N ARG A 434 17.38 6.44 6.17
CA ARG A 434 17.37 6.26 4.72
C ARG A 434 17.54 7.59 4.01
N LEU A 435 16.82 8.64 4.43
CA LEU A 435 16.93 9.95 3.80
C LEU A 435 18.35 10.51 3.86
N GLU A 436 19.05 10.34 4.98
CA GLU A 436 20.45 10.73 5.14
C GLU A 436 21.38 9.92 4.25
N ARG A 437 21.28 8.58 4.29
CA ARG A 437 22.14 7.69 3.49
C ARG A 437 21.96 7.86 1.99
N ALA A 438 20.74 8.09 1.54
CA ALA A 438 20.43 8.36 0.14
C ALA A 438 20.74 9.81 -0.28
N ASN A 439 21.25 10.66 0.62
CA ASN A 439 21.42 12.10 0.43
C ASN A 439 20.12 12.81 -0.01
N ALA A 440 18.97 12.21 0.31
CA ALA A 440 17.65 12.65 -0.11
C ALA A 440 17.20 13.93 0.62
N THR A 441 17.78 14.23 1.78
CA THR A 441 17.50 15.49 2.50
C THR A 441 17.92 16.71 1.69
N LYS A 442 19.07 16.65 1.00
CA LYS A 442 19.54 17.72 0.12
C LYS A 442 18.73 17.81 -1.16
N VAL A 443 18.42 16.66 -1.76
CA VAL A 443 17.54 16.57 -2.94
C VAL A 443 16.19 17.21 -2.64
N LEU A 444 15.58 16.87 -1.50
CA LEU A 444 14.31 17.43 -1.06
C LEU A 444 14.38 18.95 -0.86
N ALA A 445 15.42 19.44 -0.18
CA ALA A 445 15.61 20.88 0.02
C ALA A 445 15.78 21.63 -1.30
N GLN A 446 16.51 21.05 -2.26
CA GLN A 446 16.69 21.65 -3.58
C GLN A 446 15.38 21.67 -4.38
N GLN A 447 14.67 20.54 -4.45
CA GLN A 447 13.38 20.47 -5.15
C GLN A 447 12.36 21.44 -4.55
N TRP A 448 12.33 21.56 -3.22
CA TRP A 448 11.47 22.52 -2.54
C TRP A 448 11.82 23.97 -2.88
N GLN A 449 13.11 24.31 -2.92
CA GLN A 449 13.59 25.63 -3.35
C GLN A 449 13.29 25.89 -4.83
N ASP A 450 13.36 24.87 -5.70
CA ASP A 450 13.03 25.01 -7.12
C ASP A 450 11.53 25.30 -7.33
N ASP A 451 10.68 24.70 -6.48
CA ASP A 451 9.22 24.86 -6.54
C ASP A 451 8.74 26.21 -5.99
N TRP A 452 9.29 26.63 -4.85
CA TRP A 452 8.78 27.79 -4.10
C TRP A 452 9.75 28.98 -4.00
N GLY A 453 11.02 28.79 -4.36
CA GLY A 453 12.06 29.80 -4.16
C GLY A 453 12.15 30.24 -2.70
N ASP A 454 12.31 31.54 -2.48
CA ASP A 454 12.31 32.14 -1.13
C ASP A 454 10.89 32.37 -0.58
N SER A 455 9.84 31.95 -1.32
CA SER A 455 8.46 32.12 -0.89
C SER A 455 8.03 30.95 0.00
N ASP A 456 7.42 31.24 1.14
CA ASP A 456 6.74 30.21 1.93
C ASP A 456 5.25 30.17 1.53
N PRO A 457 4.73 29.04 1.02
CA PRO A 457 3.33 28.96 0.57
C PRO A 457 2.33 29.23 1.70
N ARG A 458 2.71 29.10 2.97
CA ARG A 458 1.86 29.46 4.10
C ARG A 458 1.57 30.96 4.19
N ASN A 459 2.36 31.81 3.54
CA ASN A 459 2.16 33.26 3.51
C ASN A 459 1.11 33.70 2.48
N ASN A 460 0.76 32.84 1.52
CA ASN A 460 -0.13 33.17 0.41
C ASN A 460 -1.61 32.81 0.69
N LEU A 461 -1.95 32.54 1.95
CA LEU A 461 -3.25 32.00 2.36
C LEU A 461 -4.23 33.08 2.84
N LEU A 462 -3.95 34.35 2.57
CA LEU A 462 -4.80 35.50 2.93
C LEU A 462 -5.86 35.79 1.88
#